data_AF-A0AAU8MW14-F1
#
_entry.id   AF-A0AAU8MW14-F1
#
_cell.length_a   1.000
_cell.length_b   1.000
_cell.length_c   1.000
_cell.angle_alpha   90.00
_cell.angle_beta   90.00
_cell.angle_gamma   90.00
#
_symmetry.space_group_name_H-M   'P 1'
#
loop_
_entity.id
_entity.type
_entity.pdbx_description
1 polymer ?
#
loop_
_entity_poly.entity_id
_entity_poly.type
_entity_poly.pdbx_seq_one_letter_code
_entity_poly.pdbx_strand_id
1 'polypeptide(L)'
;MNVSKAKLGGLLFGFVLSLAALPSLAASSGGATPVPSDPARFGEWKASVRWLQPHRVDGPGGSMVYSWTYAHITALSQSECETQLYGYASQLNVQVVNYCAFYPY
;
A
#
# COMPACT_ATOMS: atom_id res chain seq x y z
N MET A 1 -33.74 -55.99 5.70
CA MET A 1 -32.73 -56.97 5.23
C MET A 1 -32.30 -56.50 3.84
N ASN A 2 -31.05 -56.21 3.47
CA ASN A 2 -29.72 -56.42 4.01
C ASN A 2 -28.78 -55.33 3.46
N VAL A 3 -27.93 -54.76 4.32
CA VAL A 3 -26.46 -54.57 4.20
C VAL A 3 -25.89 -53.98 2.89
N SER A 4 -24.90 -53.08 2.82
CA SER A 4 -24.21 -52.11 3.69
C SER A 4 -23.15 -51.45 2.80
N LYS A 5 -22.89 -50.16 3.05
CA LYS A 5 -21.59 -49.45 3.08
C LYS A 5 -20.55 -49.60 1.94
N ALA A 6 -20.24 -48.40 1.43
CA ALA A 6 -18.89 -47.82 1.30
C ALA A 6 -17.90 -48.47 0.33
N LYS A 7 -17.68 -47.80 -0.81
CA LYS A 7 -16.41 -47.87 -1.51
C LYS A 7 -15.43 -46.89 -0.86
N LEU A 8 -14.63 -47.44 0.05
CA LEU A 8 -13.28 -46.97 0.37
C LEU A 8 -12.47 -46.91 -0.93
N GLY A 9 -11.93 -45.75 -1.26
CA GLY A 9 -10.97 -45.59 -2.35
C GLY A 9 -9.96 -44.52 -1.99
N GLY A 10 -8.77 -44.96 -1.55
CA GLY A 10 -7.57 -44.12 -1.52
C GLY A 10 -7.07 -43.67 -0.16
N LEU A 11 -6.69 -44.60 0.72
CA LEU A 11 -5.77 -44.34 1.83
C LEU A 11 -4.37 -44.82 1.43
N LEU A 12 -3.51 -43.85 1.07
CA LEU A 12 -2.04 -43.91 1.14
C LEU A 12 -1.64 -42.45 1.42
N PHE A 13 -1.52 -41.98 2.66
CA PHE A 13 -0.45 -42.27 3.62
C PHE A 13 0.93 -42.42 2.96
N GLY A 14 1.54 -41.27 2.67
CA GLY A 14 2.96 -41.10 2.34
C GLY A 14 3.30 -39.63 2.60
N PHE A 15 3.63 -39.26 3.85
CA PHE A 15 4.97 -39.35 4.43
C PHE A 15 6.01 -38.59 3.59
N VAL A 16 5.98 -37.25 3.61
CA VAL A 16 7.22 -36.46 3.75
C VAL A 16 6.89 -35.21 4.55
N LEU A 17 7.03 -35.36 5.86
CA LEU A 17 7.31 -34.27 6.79
C LEU A 17 8.71 -33.74 6.44
N SER A 18 8.84 -32.85 5.46
CA SER A 18 10.11 -32.17 5.18
C SER A 18 10.33 -31.11 6.24
N LEU A 19 11.03 -31.52 7.30
CA LEU A 19 12.14 -30.82 7.97
C LEU A 19 12.11 -29.28 7.78
N ALA A 20 11.73 -28.53 8.81
CA ALA A 20 12.72 -28.04 9.78
C ALA A 20 13.97 -27.46 9.09
N ALA A 21 13.89 -26.18 8.71
CA ALA A 21 15.07 -25.35 8.45
C ALA A 21 14.88 -23.94 9.06
N LEU A 22 14.57 -23.96 10.36
CA LEU A 22 15.00 -22.95 11.33
C LEU A 22 15.63 -23.75 12.47
N PRO A 23 16.60 -23.26 13.27
CA PRO A 23 17.46 -22.08 13.13
C PRO A 23 18.95 -22.50 13.18
N SER A 24 19.87 -21.75 12.58
CA SER A 24 21.29 -21.63 12.99
C SER A 24 22.06 -20.78 11.97
N LEU A 25 21.72 -19.50 11.84
CA LEU A 25 22.79 -18.56 11.56
C LEU A 25 23.53 -18.39 12.88
N ALA A 26 24.52 -19.26 13.04
CA ALA A 26 25.62 -19.06 13.96
C ALA A 26 26.00 -17.58 13.90
N ALA A 27 25.99 -16.93 15.05
CA ALA A 27 26.64 -15.65 15.22
C ALA A 27 28.05 -15.79 14.64
N SER A 28 28.34 -15.08 13.55
CA SER A 28 29.73 -14.84 13.18
C SER A 28 30.30 -13.97 14.30
N SER A 29 31.10 -14.58 15.17
CA SER A 29 31.99 -13.84 16.08
C SER A 29 33.04 -13.15 15.22
N GLY A 30 32.69 -11.97 14.71
CA GLY A 30 33.49 -11.22 13.76
C GLY A 30 32.59 -10.21 13.08
N GLY A 31 32.70 -8.96 13.54
CA GLY A 31 31.83 -7.81 13.24
C GLY A 31 31.16 -7.84 11.87
N ALA A 32 29.84 -8.10 11.87
CA ALA A 32 28.99 -7.44 10.92
C ALA A 32 28.96 -5.98 11.35
N THR A 33 29.78 -5.14 10.70
CA THR A 33 29.55 -3.70 10.71
C THR A 33 28.07 -3.49 10.45
N PRO A 34 27.34 -2.74 11.29
CA PRO A 34 25.97 -2.39 10.96
C PRO A 34 26.01 -1.84 9.54
N VAL A 35 25.26 -2.46 8.62
CA VAL A 35 24.95 -1.83 7.34
C VAL A 35 24.54 -0.41 7.72
N PRO A 36 25.24 0.65 7.26
CA PRO A 36 24.85 1.98 7.61
C PRO A 36 23.39 2.09 7.22
N SER A 37 22.52 2.24 8.22
CA SER A 37 21.14 2.64 8.01
C SER A 37 21.22 3.80 7.05
N ASP A 38 20.62 3.66 5.86
CA ASP A 38 20.54 4.67 4.80
C ASP A 38 20.44 6.02 5.53
N PRO A 39 21.39 6.95 5.32
CA PRO A 39 21.49 8.16 6.14
C PRO A 39 20.08 8.71 6.27
N ALA A 40 19.58 8.88 7.50
CA ALA A 40 18.21 9.33 7.74
C ALA A 40 18.00 10.57 6.88
N ARG A 41 17.39 10.40 5.71
CA ARG A 41 17.29 11.49 4.75
C ARG A 41 16.21 12.36 5.33
N PHE A 42 16.64 13.43 5.97
CA PHE A 42 15.72 14.46 6.43
C PHE A 42 15.07 15.04 5.18
N GLY A 43 13.76 14.86 5.08
CA GLY A 43 12.97 15.28 3.95
C GLY A 43 11.54 14.80 4.10
N GLU A 44 10.71 15.15 3.12
CA GLU A 44 9.29 14.84 3.13
C GLU A 44 8.91 14.12 1.84
N TRP A 45 8.02 13.16 1.96
CA TRP A 45 7.31 12.58 0.83
C TRP A 45 6.15 13.49 0.46
N LYS A 46 6.05 13.85 -0.81
CA LYS A 46 4.98 14.71 -1.32
C LYS A 46 4.25 14.05 -2.47
N ALA A 47 2.94 14.24 -2.51
CA ALA A 47 2.08 13.84 -3.62
C ALA A 47 0.99 14.91 -3.85
N SER A 48 0.32 14.86 -5.00
CA SER A 48 -0.78 15.78 -5.28
C SER A 48 -1.88 15.10 -6.08
N VAL A 49 -3.12 15.44 -5.74
CA VAL A 49 -4.32 15.00 -6.45
C VAL A 49 -5.14 16.21 -6.88
N ARG A 50 -6.03 16.03 -7.85
CA ARG A 50 -7.00 17.03 -8.26
C ARG A 50 -8.38 16.44 -8.52
N TRP A 51 -9.42 17.23 -8.40
CA TRP A 51 -10.78 16.86 -8.80
C TRP A 51 -11.53 18.07 -9.35
N LEU A 52 -12.55 17.82 -10.17
CA LEU A 52 -13.45 18.87 -10.61
C LEU A 52 -14.45 19.18 -9.50
N GLN A 53 -14.44 20.43 -9.05
CA GLN A 53 -15.37 20.92 -8.05
C GLN A 53 -16.43 21.81 -8.72
N PRO A 54 -17.72 21.42 -8.66
CA PRO A 54 -18.80 22.29 -9.11
C PRO A 54 -18.97 23.47 -8.15
N HIS A 55 -19.20 24.66 -8.70
CA HIS A 55 -19.67 25.82 -7.94
C HIS A 55 -20.82 26.50 -8.68
N ARG A 56 -21.78 27.00 -7.88
CA ARG A 56 -22.88 27.80 -8.39
C ARG A 56 -22.44 29.25 -8.45
N VAL A 57 -22.65 29.87 -9.61
CA VAL A 57 -22.47 31.31 -9.76
C VAL A 57 -23.83 31.96 -9.57
N ASP A 58 -23.97 32.81 -8.56
CA ASP A 58 -25.23 33.50 -8.29
C ASP A 58 -25.48 34.60 -9.34
N GLY A 59 -26.70 34.63 -9.87
CA GLY A 59 -27.13 35.61 -10.88
C GLY A 59 -28.44 35.18 -11.57
N PRO A 60 -29.09 36.08 -12.34
CA PRO A 60 -30.38 35.84 -12.97
C PRO A 60 -30.41 34.71 -14.02
N GLY A 61 -29.27 34.08 -14.30
CA GLY A 61 -29.14 32.87 -15.13
C GLY A 61 -28.15 31.86 -14.55
N GLY A 62 -28.05 31.79 -13.22
CA GLY A 62 -27.00 31.05 -12.50
C GLY A 62 -26.67 29.71 -13.13
N SER A 63 -25.42 29.57 -13.58
CA SER A 63 -24.92 28.38 -14.26
C SER A 63 -24.01 27.57 -13.33
N MET A 64 -23.95 26.26 -13.59
CA MET A 64 -22.97 25.39 -12.95
C MET A 64 -21.64 25.54 -13.67
N VAL A 65 -20.63 25.98 -12.94
CA VAL A 65 -19.25 26.07 -13.43
C VAL A 65 -18.41 25.05 -12.69
N TYR A 66 -17.43 24.46 -13.38
CA TYR A 66 -16.51 23.48 -12.81
C TYR A 66 -15.10 24.05 -12.81
N SER A 67 -14.42 23.97 -11.67
CA SER A 67 -13.02 24.34 -11.53
C SER A 67 -12.21 23.16 -11.00
N TRP A 68 -10.91 23.13 -11.32
CA TRP A 68 -9.99 22.17 -10.72
C TRP A 68 -9.64 22.59 -9.30
N THR A 69 -9.87 21.69 -8.36
CA THR A 69 -9.39 21.79 -6.97
C THR A 69 -8.25 20.81 -6.79
N TYR A 70 -7.24 21.20 -6.00
CA TYR A 70 -6.03 20.41 -5.75
C TYR A 70 -5.87 20.14 -4.26
N ALA A 71 -5.41 18.94 -3.92
CA ALA A 71 -4.89 18.63 -2.58
C ALA A 71 -3.42 18.23 -2.67
N HIS A 72 -2.66 18.69 -1.69
CA HIS A 72 -1.27 18.36 -1.50
C HIS A 72 -1.13 17.46 -0.28
N ILE A 73 -0.40 16.36 -0.45
CA ILE A 73 -0.13 15.38 0.59
C ILE A 73 1.34 15.53 0.97
N THR A 74 1.61 15.61 2.27
CA THR A 74 2.96 15.61 2.83
C THR A 74 3.04 14.55 3.93
N ALA A 75 4.11 13.76 3.93
CA ALA A 75 4.34 12.72 4.95
C ALA A 75 5.83 12.54 5.23
N LEU A 76 6.14 11.97 6.40
CA LEU A 76 7.52 11.70 6.80
C LEU A 76 8.05 10.38 6.22
N SER A 77 7.16 9.48 5.80
CA SER A 77 7.50 8.20 5.19
C SER A 77 6.73 7.97 3.88
N GLN A 78 7.29 7.09 3.03
CA GLN A 78 6.65 6.72 1.76
C GLN A 78 5.28 6.07 1.99
N SER A 79 5.21 5.11 2.94
CA SER A 79 4.00 4.35 3.22
C SER A 79 2.85 5.24 3.72
N GLU A 80 3.14 6.24 4.54
CA GLU A 80 2.14 7.23 4.97
C GLU A 80 1.65 8.09 3.81
N CYS A 81 2.56 8.54 2.93
CA CYS A 81 2.19 9.29 1.73
C CYS A 81 1.25 8.46 0.83
N GLU A 82 1.61 7.20 0.58
CA GLU A 82 0.84 6.30 -0.27
C GLU A 82 -0.52 5.98 0.35
N THR A 83 -0.58 5.72 1.66
CA THR A 83 -1.84 5.48 2.38
C THR A 83 -2.80 6.67 2.23
N GLN A 84 -2.29 7.90 2.42
CA GLN A 84 -3.10 9.10 2.23
C GLN A 84 -3.51 9.28 0.77
N LEU A 85 -2.59 9.04 -0.18
CA LEU A 85 -2.84 9.15 -1.61
C LEU A 85 -3.92 8.18 -2.07
N TYR A 86 -3.88 6.93 -1.63
CA TYR A 86 -4.93 5.94 -1.92
C TYR A 86 -6.26 6.31 -1.26
N GLY A 87 -6.23 6.91 -0.07
CA GLY A 87 -7.41 7.49 0.56
C GLY A 87 -8.09 8.53 -0.34
N TYR A 88 -7.33 9.45 -0.93
CA TYR A 88 -7.86 10.41 -1.90
C TYR A 88 -8.30 9.74 -3.22
N ALA A 89 -7.48 8.86 -3.77
CA ALA A 89 -7.75 8.20 -5.05
C ALA A 89 -8.95 7.23 -5.00
N SER A 90 -9.37 6.81 -3.80
CA SER A 90 -10.59 6.02 -3.61
C SER A 90 -11.88 6.83 -3.82
N GLN A 91 -11.80 8.15 -3.82
CA GLN A 91 -12.95 9.04 -4.02
C GLN A 91 -13.27 9.20 -5.52
N LEU A 92 -14.55 9.36 -5.84
CA LEU A 92 -15.01 9.58 -7.20
C LEU A 92 -14.47 10.91 -7.76
N ASN A 93 -14.03 10.88 -9.02
CA ASN A 93 -13.51 12.04 -9.78
C ASN A 93 -12.20 12.65 -9.27
N VAL A 94 -11.48 11.95 -8.39
CA VAL A 94 -10.12 12.34 -8.00
C VAL A 94 -9.10 11.74 -8.99
N GLN A 95 -8.17 12.57 -9.44
CA GLN A 95 -7.06 12.19 -10.31
C GLN A 95 -5.74 12.44 -9.58
N VAL A 96 -4.82 11.47 -9.64
CA VAL A 96 -3.45 11.65 -9.17
C VAL A 96 -2.69 12.51 -10.18
N VAL A 97 -2.13 13.63 -9.72
CA VAL A 97 -1.30 14.54 -10.53
C VAL A 97 0.17 14.20 -10.37
N ASN A 98 0.61 14.00 -9.14
CA ASN A 98 1.95 13.53 -8.81
C ASN A 98 1.83 12.41 -7.79
N TYR A 99 2.46 11.27 -8.09
CA TYR A 99 2.61 10.18 -7.13
C TYR A 99 3.65 10.54 -6.06
N CYS A 100 3.67 9.80 -4.96
CA CYS A 100 4.59 10.03 -3.84
C CYS A 100 6.06 10.05 -4.30
N ALA A 101 6.73 11.17 -4.06
CA ALA A 101 8.14 11.38 -4.32
C ALA A 101 8.83 11.99 -3.10
N PHE A 102 10.09 11.62 -2.87
CA PHE A 102 10.88 12.13 -1.74
C PHE A 102 11.54 13.47 -2.09
N TYR A 103 11.38 14.46 -1.21
CA TYR A 103 11.98 15.78 -1.31
C TYR A 103 12.92 15.98 -0.11
N PRO A 104 14.25 15.96 -0.32
CA PRO A 104 15.20 16.28 0.75
C PRO A 104 15.06 17.76 1.17
N TYR A 105 15.36 18.06 2.44
CA TYR A 105 15.48 19.44 2.93
C TYR A 105 16.70 20.16 2.37
#